data_AF-A0A940LFF9-F1
#
_entry.id   AF-A0A940LFF9-F1
#
_cell.length_a   1.000
_cell.length_b   1.000
_cell.length_c   1.000
_cell.angle_alpha   90.00
_cell.angle_beta   90.00
_cell.angle_gamma   90.00
#
_symmetry.space_group_name_H-M   'P 1'
#
loop_
_entity.id
_entity.type
_entity.pdbx_description
1 polymer ?
#
loop_
_entity_poly.entity_id
_entity_poly.type
_entity_poly.pdbx_seq_one_letter_code
_entity_poly.pdbx_strand_id
1 'polypeptide(L)'
;MRRLLLFVLLIAIKISFAQNQAEVYPTNWWIGMKNPKLQLMIYGENMAECEYSISYPGVQLMKVNRVENKNYVFLDVIVSPSAKPGVVTIKTLSGRRGGKVNFELKPRRKGNGTEFAQGVRSQDFIYLIMPDRFANGDYSNDKLPQYKDQSLNRDSMYHRHGGDIQGVIDHLDYLKDLGVTTVWLTPILENDMPDRTEHGYAITNHYKVDERHGGNNAYKKLSDELHKRGMKLIQDAVYNHVGLQNIFVQDMPMKDWLHQWPKYTQTNYKDQTLFDPYGSRNEKKIMQDGWFVPQMPDLNQNNPYVANFLIQHAIWSVEEFGVDGWRIDTYIYNDLDFMNRCNKALTDEYPKITMFGETWVHGTANQAYFAQNNMNVPFKSNLIGVTDFQTLFYGITPSLTQNFGWTDGVNKLYQTLTNDFLYKDASNNVI
;
A
#
# COMPACT_ATOMS: atom_id res chain seq x y z
N MET A 1 30.25 -31.10 64.99
CA MET A 1 28.90 -30.72 64.49
C MET A 1 28.74 -29.23 64.77
N ARG A 2 28.49 -28.28 63.88
CA ARG A 2 28.06 -28.19 62.47
C ARG A 2 28.69 -26.90 61.93
N ARG A 3 29.25 -26.95 60.72
CA ARG A 3 29.55 -25.76 59.90
C ARG A 3 28.23 -25.20 59.36
N LEU A 4 28.05 -23.89 59.36
CA LEU A 4 27.14 -23.23 58.41
C LEU A 4 27.75 -21.87 58.02
N LEU A 5 28.34 -21.83 56.83
CA LEU A 5 28.78 -20.61 56.15
C LEU A 5 27.55 -19.96 55.50
N LEU A 6 27.28 -18.71 55.82
CA LEU A 6 26.36 -17.86 55.07
C LEU A 6 27.07 -17.35 53.81
N PHE A 7 26.65 -17.84 52.66
CA PHE A 7 26.98 -17.27 51.36
C PHE A 7 25.87 -16.27 50.99
N VAL A 8 26.18 -14.97 50.98
CA VAL A 8 25.31 -13.93 50.42
C VAL A 8 25.61 -13.86 48.92
N LEU A 9 24.70 -14.42 48.12
CA LEU A 9 24.75 -14.35 46.66
C LEU A 9 24.11 -13.03 46.21
N LEU A 10 24.93 -12.04 45.86
CA LEU A 10 24.49 -10.80 45.20
C LEU A 10 24.17 -11.12 43.74
N ILE A 11 22.89 -11.39 43.44
CA ILE A 11 22.37 -11.48 42.07
C ILE A 11 22.23 -10.05 41.55
N ALA A 12 23.24 -9.58 40.81
CA ALA A 12 23.13 -8.39 40.00
C ALA A 12 22.24 -8.71 38.78
N ILE A 13 20.94 -8.41 38.90
CA ILE A 13 20.03 -8.43 37.75
C ILE A 13 20.46 -7.29 36.82
N LYS A 14 21.20 -7.63 35.76
CA LYS A 14 21.36 -6.75 34.60
C LYS A 14 20.03 -6.73 33.87
N ILE A 15 19.15 -5.81 34.25
CA ILE A 15 18.03 -5.41 33.39
C ILE A 15 18.67 -4.65 32.22
N SER A 16 19.04 -5.38 31.17
CA SER A 16 19.33 -4.77 29.89
C SER A 16 17.98 -4.34 29.34
N PHE A 17 17.59 -3.09 29.57
CA PHE A 17 16.60 -2.44 28.73
C PHE A 17 17.23 -2.37 27.34
N ALA A 18 16.92 -3.33 26.48
CA ALA A 18 17.07 -3.14 25.06
C ALA A 18 16.13 -1.99 24.71
N GLN A 19 16.68 -0.78 24.59
CA GLN A 19 15.93 0.35 24.06
C GLN A 19 15.62 -0.04 22.63
N ASN A 20 14.36 -0.35 22.33
CA ASN A 20 13.93 -0.60 20.96
C ASN A 20 14.38 0.61 20.13
N GLN A 21 15.16 0.33 19.09
CA GLN A 21 15.65 1.37 18.19
C GLN A 21 14.44 2.05 17.54
N ALA A 22 14.43 3.39 17.54
CA ALA A 22 13.35 4.13 16.89
C ALA A 22 13.25 3.73 15.41
N GLU A 23 12.03 3.53 14.94
CA GLU A 23 11.69 3.21 13.57
C GLU A 23 11.58 4.48 12.75
N VAL A 24 11.98 4.43 11.48
CA VAL A 24 11.93 5.57 10.55
C VAL A 24 11.17 5.15 9.31
N TYR A 25 10.24 5.99 8.89
CA TYR A 25 9.43 5.80 7.69
C TYR A 25 9.52 7.04 6.78
N PRO A 26 9.76 6.88 5.46
CA PRO A 26 10.16 5.65 4.77
C PRO A 26 11.37 4.96 5.41
N THR A 27 11.50 3.63 5.27
CA THR A 27 12.62 2.86 5.85
C THR A 27 13.97 3.19 5.21
N ASN A 28 13.93 3.69 3.97
CA ASN A 28 15.04 4.26 3.23
C ASN A 28 14.50 5.23 2.18
N TRP A 29 15.38 5.99 1.54
CA TRP A 29 15.03 6.78 0.35
C TRP A 29 16.17 6.77 -0.66
N TRP A 30 16.02 7.51 -1.76
CA TRP A 30 16.99 7.54 -2.83
C TRP A 30 17.46 8.96 -3.12
N ILE A 31 18.71 9.07 -3.53
CA ILE A 31 19.21 10.31 -4.13
C ILE A 31 18.61 10.52 -5.53
N GLY A 32 18.51 11.76 -5.97
CA GLY A 32 18.08 12.06 -7.35
C GLY A 32 16.60 11.77 -7.66
N MET A 33 15.73 11.70 -6.64
CA MET A 33 14.29 11.78 -6.83
C MET A 33 13.90 13.16 -7.39
N LYS A 34 12.87 13.23 -8.24
CA LYS A 34 12.48 14.51 -8.85
C LYS A 34 11.91 15.48 -7.81
N ASN A 35 11.16 14.96 -6.83
CA ASN A 35 10.77 15.73 -5.66
C ASN A 35 11.88 15.63 -4.59
N PRO A 36 12.60 16.73 -4.30
CA PRO A 36 13.66 16.69 -3.29
C PRO A 36 13.12 16.75 -1.86
N LYS A 37 11.82 17.01 -1.66
CA LYS A 37 11.19 17.08 -0.34
C LYS A 37 10.84 15.69 0.15
N LEU A 38 11.19 15.40 1.40
CA LEU A 38 10.91 14.14 2.07
C LEU A 38 10.47 14.43 3.51
N GLN A 39 9.39 13.80 3.96
CA GLN A 39 8.93 13.86 5.34
C GLN A 39 9.21 12.51 6.01
N LEU A 40 10.12 12.51 6.99
CA LEU A 40 10.42 11.32 7.78
C LEU A 40 9.48 11.26 8.98
N MET A 41 8.75 10.16 9.15
CA MET A 41 8.05 9.84 10.38
C MET A 41 8.96 8.96 11.24
N ILE A 42 9.30 9.42 12.43
CA ILE A 42 10.09 8.65 13.40
C ILE A 42 9.18 8.21 14.54
N TYR A 43 9.16 6.91 14.80
CA TYR A 43 8.39 6.29 15.88
C TYR A 43 9.31 5.68 16.93
N GLY A 44 9.11 6.04 18.19
CA GLY A 44 9.87 5.50 19.32
C GLY A 44 9.55 6.24 20.60
N GLU A 45 9.98 5.71 21.74
CA GLU A 45 9.62 6.26 23.05
C GLU A 45 10.05 7.74 23.19
N ASN A 46 9.09 8.63 23.45
CA ASN A 46 9.30 10.07 23.70
C ASN A 46 10.07 10.82 22.57
N MET A 47 9.99 10.37 21.32
CA MET A 47 10.65 11.05 20.18
C MET A 47 10.20 12.51 19.99
N ALA A 48 8.96 12.86 20.35
CA ALA A 48 8.49 14.25 20.28
C ALA A 48 9.19 15.18 21.29
N GLU A 49 9.91 14.66 22.27
CA GLU A 49 10.63 15.45 23.29
C GLU A 49 12.11 15.66 22.95
N CYS A 50 12.62 14.98 21.92
CA CYS A 50 14.00 15.11 21.46
C CYS A 50 14.19 16.35 20.57
N GLU A 51 15.34 17.00 20.66
CA GLU A 51 15.86 17.92 19.65
C GLU A 51 16.61 17.15 18.55
N TYR A 52 16.54 17.67 17.32
CA TYR A 52 17.04 16.97 16.13
C TYR A 52 18.06 17.80 15.37
N SER A 53 19.14 17.15 14.92
CA SER A 53 20.07 17.75 13.96
C SER A 53 20.59 16.72 12.97
N ILE A 54 20.79 17.17 11.73
CA ILE A 54 21.33 16.35 10.64
C ILE A 54 22.59 17.04 10.12
N SER A 55 23.68 16.29 10.05
CA SER A 55 24.93 16.73 9.45
C SER A 55 25.32 15.72 8.37
N TYR A 56 24.79 15.92 7.18
CA TYR A 56 25.05 15.06 6.03
C TYR A 56 25.07 15.91 4.74
N PRO A 57 26.14 15.88 3.93
CA PRO A 57 26.23 16.71 2.73
C PRO A 57 25.07 16.49 1.76
N GLY A 58 24.36 17.57 1.43
CA GLY A 58 23.20 17.53 0.55
C GLY A 58 21.88 17.13 1.21
N VAL A 59 21.84 16.92 2.53
CA VAL A 59 20.59 16.69 3.28
C VAL A 59 20.39 17.81 4.29
N GLN A 60 19.26 18.50 4.20
CA GLN A 60 18.93 19.63 5.07
C GLN A 60 17.66 19.33 5.86
N LEU A 61 17.74 19.44 7.19
CA LEU A 61 16.56 19.46 8.05
C LEU A 61 15.89 20.83 7.94
N MET A 62 14.64 20.85 7.48
CA MET A 62 13.88 22.09 7.29
C MET A 62 12.97 22.37 8.48
N LYS A 63 12.30 21.34 8.99
CA LYS A 63 11.32 21.49 10.06
C LYS A 63 11.20 20.23 10.90
N VAL A 64 10.99 20.44 12.20
CA VAL A 64 10.61 19.39 13.15
C VAL A 64 9.15 19.63 13.51
N ASN A 65 8.27 18.69 13.16
CA ASN A 65 6.85 18.75 13.48
C ASN A 65 6.56 17.78 14.63
N ARG A 66 6.21 18.34 15.79
CA ARG A 66 5.81 17.60 16.98
C ARG A 66 4.29 17.46 16.98
N VAL A 67 3.81 16.30 17.40
CA VAL A 67 2.39 15.91 17.37
C VAL A 67 1.93 15.53 18.77
N GLU A 68 0.63 15.29 18.95
CA GLU A 68 0.05 15.04 20.27
C GLU A 68 0.62 13.78 20.92
N ASN A 69 0.89 12.74 20.12
CA ASN A 69 1.53 11.54 20.61
C ASN A 69 3.05 11.75 20.74
N LYS A 70 3.54 11.72 21.98
CA LYS A 70 4.95 11.92 22.29
C LYS A 70 5.89 10.88 21.67
N ASN A 71 5.37 9.74 21.22
CA ASN A 71 6.16 8.70 20.59
C ASN A 71 6.48 8.97 19.11
N TYR A 72 5.93 10.05 18.54
CA TYR A 72 6.11 10.39 17.13
C TYR A 72 6.74 11.77 16.93
N VAL A 73 7.55 11.88 15.89
CA VAL A 73 7.96 13.17 15.32
C VAL A 73 8.00 13.07 13.80
N PHE A 74 7.71 14.17 13.12
CA PHE A 74 7.83 14.25 11.66
C PHE A 74 8.91 15.27 11.28
N LEU A 75 9.94 14.84 10.56
CA LEU A 75 11.03 15.70 10.10
C LEU A 75 10.86 15.99 8.61
N ASP A 76 10.64 17.25 8.27
CA ASP A 76 10.67 17.69 6.87
C ASP A 76 12.13 17.92 6.48
N VAL A 77 12.61 17.16 5.51
CA VAL A 77 13.98 17.24 5.00
C VAL A 77 14.00 17.52 3.50
N ILE A 78 15.07 18.16 3.04
CA ILE A 78 15.37 18.30 1.61
C ILE A 78 16.58 17.44 1.31
N VAL A 79 16.44 16.53 0.34
CA VAL A 79 17.53 15.73 -0.23
C VAL A 79 17.92 16.35 -1.57
N SER A 80 19.08 17.00 -1.60
CA SER A 80 19.64 17.62 -2.80
C SER A 80 19.95 16.56 -3.87
N PRO A 81 19.80 16.87 -5.17
CA PRO A 81 20.30 16.03 -6.26
C PRO A 81 21.81 15.73 -6.19
N SER A 82 22.57 16.57 -5.49
CA SER A 82 24.01 16.39 -5.27
C SER A 82 24.36 15.54 -4.04
N ALA A 83 23.36 15.11 -3.24
CA ALA A 83 23.57 14.20 -2.12
C ALA A 83 24.15 12.87 -2.62
N LYS A 84 25.00 12.25 -1.81
CA LYS A 84 25.58 10.93 -2.11
C LYS A 84 24.84 9.84 -1.34
N PRO A 85 24.80 8.60 -1.86
CA PRO A 85 24.28 7.47 -1.10
C PRO A 85 25.08 7.23 0.18
N GLY A 86 24.41 6.76 1.22
CA GLY A 86 25.01 6.50 2.53
C GLY A 86 23.99 6.56 3.67
N VAL A 87 24.49 6.39 4.89
CA VAL A 87 23.66 6.44 6.10
C VAL A 87 23.67 7.87 6.66
N VAL A 88 22.51 8.49 6.68
CA VAL A 88 22.25 9.77 7.34
C VAL A 88 22.04 9.51 8.83
N THR A 89 22.99 9.94 9.66
CA THR A 89 22.84 9.91 11.12
C THR A 89 22.10 11.16 11.60
N ILE A 90 20.88 10.97 12.07
CA ILE A 90 20.05 11.98 12.72
C ILE A 90 20.39 11.97 14.20
N LYS A 91 21.02 13.03 14.69
CA LYS A 91 21.34 13.16 16.12
C LYS A 91 20.10 13.57 16.88
N THR A 92 19.85 12.90 18.00
CA THR A 92 18.74 13.20 18.91
C THR A 92 19.29 13.69 20.25
N LEU A 93 18.61 14.63 20.89
CA LEU A 93 18.98 15.13 22.21
C LEU A 93 17.73 15.30 23.09
N SER A 94 17.60 14.49 24.14
CA SER A 94 16.55 14.65 25.16
C SER A 94 17.19 15.15 26.46
N GLY A 95 17.02 16.45 26.74
CA GLY A 95 17.71 17.12 27.84
C GLY A 95 19.24 17.03 27.70
N ARG A 96 19.90 16.23 28.55
CA ARG A 96 21.35 15.96 28.49
C ARG A 96 21.72 14.61 27.86
N ARG A 97 20.73 13.78 27.52
CA ARG A 97 20.97 12.45 26.93
C ARG A 97 20.97 12.58 25.41
N GLY A 98 22.14 12.38 24.82
CA GLY A 98 22.30 12.28 23.37
C GLY A 98 21.95 10.88 22.87
N GLY A 99 21.35 10.80 21.69
CA GLY A 99 21.05 9.57 20.97
C GLY A 99 21.24 9.77 19.46
N LYS A 100 20.92 8.73 18.69
CA LYS A 100 20.95 8.79 17.23
C LYS A 100 19.92 7.86 16.62
N VAL A 101 19.42 8.28 15.47
CA VAL A 101 18.58 7.47 14.57
C VAL A 101 19.27 7.47 13.21
N ASN A 102 19.35 6.31 12.56
CA ASN A 102 19.99 6.18 11.26
C ASN A 102 18.91 6.06 10.17
N PHE A 103 19.16 6.70 9.04
CA PHE A 103 18.29 6.66 7.87
C PHE A 103 19.12 6.47 6.61
N GLU A 104 18.74 5.54 5.73
CA GLU A 104 19.54 5.18 4.56
C GLU A 104 19.11 5.97 3.31
N LEU A 105 20.08 6.56 2.61
CA LEU A 105 19.94 7.05 1.24
C LEU A 105 20.65 6.10 0.27
N LYS A 106 19.88 5.47 -0.62
CA LYS A 106 20.34 4.53 -1.63
C LYS A 106 20.61 5.23 -2.98
N PRO A 107 21.47 4.68 -3.84
CA PRO A 107 21.45 5.05 -5.26
C PRO A 107 20.14 4.57 -5.91
N ARG A 108 19.58 5.34 -6.87
CA ARG A 108 18.41 4.93 -7.65
C ARG A 108 18.58 3.51 -8.21
N ARG A 109 17.49 2.76 -8.27
CA ARG A 109 17.43 1.45 -8.93
C ARG A 109 17.90 1.61 -10.38
N LYS A 110 18.63 0.61 -10.88
CA LYS A 110 19.14 0.61 -12.27
C LYS A 110 17.98 0.85 -13.25
N GLY A 111 18.26 1.65 -14.28
CA GLY A 111 17.27 2.08 -15.26
C GLY A 111 16.47 3.33 -14.85
N ASN A 112 16.44 3.73 -13.57
CA ASN A 112 15.80 4.97 -13.11
C ASN A 112 14.37 5.16 -13.66
N GLY A 113 13.54 4.12 -13.56
CA GLY A 113 12.17 4.10 -14.11
C GLY A 113 12.06 3.84 -15.62
N THR A 114 13.14 3.45 -16.29
CA THR A 114 13.13 3.05 -17.72
C THR A 114 13.20 1.55 -17.96
N GLU A 115 13.76 0.78 -17.01
CA GLU A 115 13.80 -0.70 -17.02
C GLU A 115 12.66 -1.32 -16.19
N PHE A 116 11.97 -0.51 -15.38
CA PHE A 116 10.80 -0.84 -14.54
C PHE A 116 9.83 0.35 -14.57
N ALA A 117 8.69 0.30 -13.90
CA ALA A 117 7.68 1.37 -13.93
C ALA A 117 7.18 1.68 -15.36
N GLN A 118 7.14 0.65 -16.22
CA GLN A 118 6.74 0.84 -17.63
C GLN A 118 5.23 0.95 -17.83
N GLY A 119 4.45 0.68 -16.79
CA GLY A 119 3.00 0.63 -16.84
C GLY A 119 2.49 -0.59 -17.61
N VAL A 120 1.23 -0.88 -17.38
CA VAL A 120 0.44 -1.94 -18.03
C VAL A 120 -0.52 -1.28 -19.01
N ARG A 121 -0.68 -1.87 -20.21
CA ARG A 121 -1.51 -1.35 -21.32
C ARG A 121 -2.32 -2.49 -21.94
N SER A 122 -3.18 -2.17 -22.90
CA SER A 122 -4.04 -3.13 -23.62
C SER A 122 -3.33 -4.28 -24.32
N GLN A 123 -2.01 -4.20 -24.56
CA GLN A 123 -1.20 -5.30 -25.09
C GLN A 123 -0.79 -6.33 -24.03
N ASP A 124 -0.96 -6.01 -22.74
CA ASP A 124 -0.51 -6.87 -21.65
C ASP A 124 -1.59 -7.86 -21.23
N PHE A 125 -1.18 -9.10 -20.94
CA PHE A 125 -2.04 -10.11 -20.35
C PHE A 125 -1.70 -10.25 -18.87
N ILE A 126 -2.63 -9.80 -18.01
CA ILE A 126 -2.48 -9.79 -16.56
C ILE A 126 -2.95 -11.14 -15.99
N TYR A 127 -2.14 -11.73 -15.10
CA TYR A 127 -2.51 -12.89 -14.30
C TYR A 127 -2.56 -12.51 -12.81
N LEU A 128 -3.76 -12.57 -12.23
CA LEU A 128 -3.99 -12.30 -10.81
C LEU A 128 -3.68 -13.54 -9.96
N ILE A 129 -2.89 -13.35 -8.92
CA ILE A 129 -2.48 -14.37 -7.97
C ILE A 129 -2.80 -13.90 -6.55
N MET A 130 -3.44 -14.75 -5.75
CA MET A 130 -3.41 -14.63 -4.30
C MET A 130 -2.24 -15.48 -3.79
N PRO A 131 -1.13 -14.88 -3.30
CA PRO A 131 0.12 -15.61 -3.06
C PRO A 131 -0.05 -16.82 -2.17
N ASP A 132 -0.80 -16.67 -1.06
CA ASP A 132 -1.11 -17.75 -0.11
C ASP A 132 -1.77 -18.98 -0.75
N ARG A 133 -2.37 -18.85 -1.94
CA ARG A 133 -3.16 -19.91 -2.61
C ARG A 133 -2.58 -20.45 -3.89
N PHE A 134 -1.46 -19.91 -4.36
CA PHE A 134 -0.92 -20.29 -5.66
C PHE A 134 0.03 -21.47 -5.57
N ALA A 135 1.18 -21.27 -4.93
CA ALA A 135 2.20 -22.28 -4.76
C ALA A 135 3.01 -21.97 -3.50
N ASN A 136 3.30 -23.02 -2.72
CA ASN A 136 4.20 -22.95 -1.57
C ASN A 136 5.58 -23.45 -2.04
N GLY A 137 6.54 -22.54 -2.12
CA GLY A 137 7.92 -22.83 -2.56
C GLY A 137 8.91 -22.88 -1.40
N ASP A 138 8.54 -22.37 -0.22
CA ASP A 138 9.37 -22.36 0.98
C ASP A 138 8.55 -22.59 2.26
N TYR A 139 8.35 -23.87 2.57
CA TYR A 139 7.68 -24.33 3.79
C TYR A 139 8.30 -23.83 5.11
N SER A 140 9.52 -23.28 5.10
CA SER A 140 10.16 -22.78 6.32
C SER A 140 9.55 -21.46 6.82
N ASN A 141 8.81 -20.75 5.95
CA ASN A 141 8.16 -19.48 6.28
C ASN A 141 6.65 -19.61 6.56
N ASP A 142 6.07 -20.81 6.44
CA ASP A 142 4.63 -21.06 6.65
C ASP A 142 4.14 -20.62 8.05
N LYS A 143 4.94 -20.92 9.08
CA LYS A 143 4.66 -20.59 10.48
C LYS A 143 5.87 -19.95 11.13
N LEU A 144 5.71 -18.69 11.49
CA LEU A 144 6.73 -17.89 12.13
C LEU A 144 6.25 -17.51 13.54
N PRO A 145 6.96 -17.87 14.62
CA PRO A 145 6.47 -17.68 16.00
C PRO A 145 6.14 -16.24 16.40
N GLN A 146 6.72 -15.25 15.70
CA GLN A 146 6.49 -13.83 15.92
C GLN A 146 5.15 -13.33 15.39
N TYR A 147 4.52 -14.04 14.44
CA TYR A 147 3.23 -13.65 13.87
C TYR A 147 2.06 -14.18 14.72
N LYS A 148 0.96 -13.43 14.77
CA LYS A 148 -0.22 -13.78 15.58
C LYS A 148 -1.04 -14.90 14.95
N ASP A 149 -1.28 -14.83 13.64
CA ASP A 149 -2.00 -15.88 12.91
C ASP A 149 -1.07 -17.08 12.65
N GLN A 150 -1.34 -18.16 13.40
CA GLN A 150 -0.67 -19.45 13.29
C GLN A 150 -1.51 -20.50 12.54
N SER A 151 -2.62 -20.08 11.91
CA SER A 151 -3.40 -20.95 11.05
C SER A 151 -2.56 -21.39 9.86
N LEU A 152 -2.66 -22.67 9.51
CA LEU A 152 -2.05 -23.25 8.32
C LEU A 152 -2.81 -24.53 8.01
N ASN A 153 -3.89 -24.42 7.24
CA ASN A 153 -4.74 -25.54 6.90
C ASN A 153 -5.52 -25.26 5.63
N ARG A 154 -5.56 -26.25 4.74
CA ARG A 154 -6.23 -26.14 3.44
C ARG A 154 -7.71 -26.52 3.47
N ASP A 155 -8.24 -26.95 4.62
CA ASP A 155 -9.64 -27.32 4.81
C ASP A 155 -10.60 -26.11 4.93
N SER A 156 -10.07 -24.91 5.11
CA SER A 156 -10.82 -23.68 5.26
C SER A 156 -10.29 -22.62 4.31
N MET A 157 -11.21 -21.88 3.68
CA MET A 157 -10.84 -20.73 2.84
C MET A 157 -10.31 -19.54 3.65
N TYR A 158 -10.40 -19.56 4.98
CA TYR A 158 -10.00 -18.48 5.90
C TYR A 158 -8.70 -18.76 6.65
N HIS A 159 -8.15 -19.97 6.51
CA HIS A 159 -6.83 -20.28 7.03
C HIS A 159 -5.79 -19.97 5.98
N ARG A 160 -4.56 -19.69 6.42
CA ARG A 160 -3.43 -19.66 5.51
C ARG A 160 -3.21 -21.04 4.90
N HIS A 161 -2.83 -21.08 3.62
CA HIS A 161 -2.48 -22.31 2.90
C HIS A 161 -0.98 -22.42 2.63
N GLY A 162 -0.21 -21.37 2.94
CA GLY A 162 1.25 -21.37 2.92
C GLY A 162 1.86 -21.00 1.57
N GLY A 163 1.06 -20.56 0.59
CA GLY A 163 1.63 -20.06 -0.65
C GLY A 163 2.48 -18.80 -0.45
N ASP A 164 3.56 -18.69 -1.21
CA ASP A 164 4.59 -17.67 -0.99
C ASP A 164 5.20 -17.16 -2.31
N ILE A 165 6.05 -16.15 -2.21
CA ILE A 165 6.67 -15.51 -3.39
C ILE A 165 7.66 -16.46 -4.08
N GLN A 166 8.33 -17.36 -3.35
CA GLN A 166 9.24 -18.31 -3.97
C GLN A 166 8.46 -19.30 -4.85
N GLY A 167 7.30 -19.76 -4.40
CA GLY A 167 6.38 -20.56 -5.21
C GLY A 167 5.91 -19.82 -6.46
N VAL A 168 5.62 -18.51 -6.38
CA VAL A 168 5.33 -17.71 -7.59
C VAL A 168 6.54 -17.70 -8.55
N ILE A 169 7.75 -17.47 -8.02
CA ILE A 169 9.00 -17.45 -8.80
C ILE A 169 9.22 -18.79 -9.52
N ASP A 170 9.00 -19.91 -8.83
CA ASP A 170 9.20 -21.26 -9.36
C ASP A 170 8.26 -21.59 -10.53
N HIS A 171 7.15 -20.87 -10.66
CA HIS A 171 6.15 -21.05 -11.72
C HIS A 171 6.11 -19.94 -12.76
N LEU A 172 7.08 -19.02 -12.79
CA LEU A 172 7.11 -17.95 -13.80
C LEU A 172 7.24 -18.48 -15.23
N ASP A 173 7.93 -19.60 -15.44
CA ASP A 173 8.06 -20.20 -16.77
C ASP A 173 6.70 -20.74 -17.25
N TYR A 174 5.90 -21.34 -16.36
CA TYR A 174 4.51 -21.72 -16.66
C TYR A 174 3.65 -20.51 -17.06
N LEU A 175 3.74 -19.41 -16.30
CA LEU A 175 2.98 -18.19 -16.62
C LEU A 175 3.41 -17.61 -17.97
N LYS A 176 4.70 -17.60 -18.25
CA LYS A 176 5.24 -17.13 -19.53
C LYS A 176 4.77 -18.00 -20.70
N ASP A 177 4.78 -19.32 -20.56
CA ASP A 177 4.31 -20.26 -21.59
C ASP A 177 2.79 -20.10 -21.86
N LEU A 178 2.01 -19.71 -20.85
CA LEU A 178 0.60 -19.34 -21.00
C LEU A 178 0.39 -18.03 -21.78
N GLY A 179 1.45 -17.23 -21.98
CA GLY A 179 1.41 -15.93 -22.64
C GLY A 179 1.20 -14.75 -21.70
N VAL A 180 1.29 -14.96 -20.38
CA VAL A 180 1.19 -13.89 -19.38
C VAL A 180 2.35 -12.92 -19.58
N THR A 181 2.05 -11.61 -19.60
CA THR A 181 3.07 -10.56 -19.65
C THR A 181 3.14 -9.76 -18.35
N THR A 182 2.15 -9.88 -17.47
CA THR A 182 2.07 -9.10 -16.24
C THR A 182 1.52 -9.95 -15.10
N VAL A 183 2.17 -9.95 -13.95
CA VAL A 183 1.69 -10.60 -12.73
C VAL A 183 1.15 -9.55 -11.78
N TRP A 184 -0.06 -9.76 -11.27
CA TRP A 184 -0.67 -8.98 -10.20
C TRP A 184 -0.84 -9.89 -8.98
N LEU A 185 -0.17 -9.55 -7.87
CA LEU A 185 -0.41 -10.23 -6.59
C LEU A 185 -1.43 -9.42 -5.79
N THR A 186 -2.40 -10.08 -5.13
CA THR A 186 -3.12 -9.45 -4.00
C THR A 186 -2.12 -8.94 -2.95
N PRO A 187 -2.49 -8.06 -2.00
CA PRO A 187 -1.51 -7.38 -1.15
C PRO A 187 -0.55 -8.34 -0.43
N ILE A 188 0.73 -8.00 -0.48
CA ILE A 188 1.86 -8.77 0.07
C ILE A 188 2.51 -8.10 1.28
N LEU A 189 2.08 -6.88 1.61
CA LEU A 189 2.57 -6.14 2.76
C LEU A 189 2.14 -6.84 4.05
N GLU A 190 2.91 -6.61 5.12
CA GLU A 190 2.74 -7.33 6.38
C GLU A 190 1.31 -7.20 6.90
N ASN A 191 0.69 -8.33 7.23
CA ASN A 191 -0.62 -8.43 7.83
C ASN A 191 -0.54 -9.35 9.07
N ASP A 192 -0.05 -8.78 10.16
CA ASP A 192 0.06 -9.46 11.47
C ASP A 192 -1.23 -9.34 12.30
N MET A 193 -2.37 -9.67 11.66
CA MET A 193 -3.65 -9.85 12.34
C MET A 193 -3.72 -11.25 12.98
N PRO A 194 -4.56 -11.47 14.01
CA PRO A 194 -4.67 -12.79 14.67
C PRO A 194 -5.34 -13.87 13.81
N ASP A 195 -6.13 -13.46 12.83
CA ASP A 195 -6.81 -14.33 11.86
C ASP A 195 -7.00 -13.57 10.54
N ARG A 196 -7.51 -14.27 9.53
CA ARG A 196 -7.84 -13.71 8.22
C ARG A 196 -6.64 -13.06 7.51
N THR A 197 -5.43 -13.59 7.69
CA THR A 197 -4.23 -12.99 7.08
C THR A 197 -3.99 -13.43 5.63
N GLU A 198 -4.71 -14.46 5.15
CA GLU A 198 -4.58 -15.05 3.81
C GLU A 198 -4.75 -14.04 2.66
N HIS A 199 -5.52 -12.98 2.90
CA HIS A 199 -5.98 -12.07 1.86
C HIS A 199 -5.12 -10.80 1.74
N GLY A 200 -4.28 -10.48 2.73
CA GLY A 200 -3.35 -9.34 2.69
C GLY A 200 -3.94 -7.94 2.94
N TYR A 201 -5.22 -7.69 2.65
CA TYR A 201 -5.82 -6.34 2.73
C TYR A 201 -5.81 -5.62 4.10
N ALA A 202 -5.54 -6.29 5.23
CA ALA A 202 -5.50 -5.65 6.55
C ALA A 202 -4.05 -5.28 6.97
N ILE A 203 -3.43 -4.36 6.24
CA ILE A 203 -2.00 -4.02 6.40
C ILE A 203 -1.65 -3.55 7.82
N THR A 204 -0.66 -4.18 8.44
CA THR A 204 -0.10 -3.79 9.74
C THR A 204 1.24 -3.08 9.62
N ASN A 205 1.96 -3.25 8.51
CA ASN A 205 3.17 -2.47 8.19
C ASN A 205 3.31 -2.24 6.67
N HIS A 206 3.38 -0.97 6.26
CA HIS A 206 3.46 -0.60 4.84
C HIS A 206 4.86 -0.78 4.23
N TYR A 207 5.93 -0.74 5.03
CA TYR A 207 7.31 -0.78 4.52
C TYR A 207 7.96 -2.16 4.64
N LYS A 208 7.15 -3.18 4.91
CA LYS A 208 7.57 -4.56 5.09
C LYS A 208 6.60 -5.49 4.35
N VAL A 209 7.15 -6.31 3.48
CA VAL A 209 6.48 -7.50 2.93
C VAL A 209 6.40 -8.55 4.01
N ASP A 210 5.26 -9.23 4.11
CA ASP A 210 5.03 -10.28 5.10
C ASP A 210 6.12 -11.36 5.03
N GLU A 211 6.76 -11.68 6.15
CA GLU A 211 7.85 -12.67 6.17
C GLU A 211 7.35 -14.07 5.82
N ARG A 212 6.06 -14.36 6.04
CA ARG A 212 5.42 -15.61 5.61
C ARG A 212 5.21 -15.70 4.10
N HIS A 213 5.60 -14.67 3.35
CA HIS A 213 5.72 -14.68 1.90
C HIS A 213 7.18 -14.57 1.43
N GLY A 214 8.15 -14.46 2.34
CA GLY A 214 9.59 -14.33 2.04
C GLY A 214 10.18 -12.91 2.19
N GLY A 215 9.35 -11.93 2.58
CA GLY A 215 9.81 -10.57 2.89
C GLY A 215 10.32 -9.73 1.70
N ASN A 216 10.86 -8.54 1.98
CA ASN A 216 11.22 -7.54 0.96
C ASN A 216 12.18 -8.09 -0.11
N ASN A 217 13.11 -8.97 0.30
CA ASN A 217 14.07 -9.58 -0.61
C ASN A 217 13.40 -10.52 -1.62
N ALA A 218 12.44 -11.33 -1.19
CA ALA A 218 11.70 -12.22 -2.08
C ALA A 218 10.88 -11.42 -3.10
N TYR A 219 10.21 -10.35 -2.66
CA TYR A 219 9.40 -9.52 -3.55
C TYR A 219 10.25 -8.76 -4.59
N LYS A 220 11.41 -8.24 -4.18
CA LYS A 220 12.41 -7.66 -5.10
C LYS A 220 12.92 -8.70 -6.10
N LYS A 221 13.22 -9.91 -5.64
CA LYS A 221 13.68 -11.03 -6.49
C LYS A 221 12.60 -11.41 -7.51
N LEU A 222 11.32 -11.46 -7.11
CA LEU A 222 10.21 -11.73 -8.02
C LEU A 222 10.17 -10.71 -9.16
N SER A 223 10.24 -9.43 -8.83
CA SER A 223 10.28 -8.35 -9.84
C SER A 223 11.46 -8.51 -10.79
N ASP A 224 12.67 -8.75 -10.26
CA ASP A 224 13.87 -8.98 -11.07
C ASP A 224 13.71 -10.20 -12.01
N GLU A 225 13.10 -11.29 -11.54
CA GLU A 225 12.85 -12.50 -12.33
C GLU A 225 11.76 -12.32 -13.40
N LEU A 226 10.74 -11.50 -13.12
CA LEU A 226 9.73 -11.08 -14.09
C LEU A 226 10.38 -10.23 -15.19
N HIS A 227 11.17 -9.21 -14.82
CA HIS A 227 11.84 -8.33 -15.79
C HIS A 227 12.82 -9.08 -16.69
N LYS A 228 13.56 -10.07 -16.16
CA LYS A 228 14.41 -10.98 -16.98
C LYS A 228 13.62 -11.72 -18.05
N ARG A 229 12.34 -11.95 -17.83
CA ARG A 229 11.43 -12.62 -18.77
C ARG A 229 10.67 -11.65 -19.68
N GLY A 230 10.89 -10.33 -19.54
CA GLY A 230 10.12 -9.30 -20.22
C GLY A 230 8.70 -9.14 -19.67
N MET A 231 8.46 -9.66 -18.46
CA MET A 231 7.18 -9.57 -17.76
C MET A 231 7.18 -8.42 -16.75
N LYS A 232 6.00 -7.98 -16.36
CA LYS A 232 5.78 -6.83 -15.46
C LYS A 232 5.19 -7.26 -14.13
N LEU A 233 5.34 -6.41 -13.12
CA LEU A 233 4.75 -6.60 -11.80
C LEU A 233 3.76 -5.48 -11.47
N ILE A 234 2.52 -5.84 -11.13
CA ILE A 234 1.55 -4.93 -10.51
C ILE A 234 1.57 -5.12 -9.00
N GLN A 235 1.68 -4.02 -8.26
CA GLN A 235 1.42 -4.04 -6.82
C GLN A 235 -0.04 -3.65 -6.54
N ASP A 236 -0.66 -4.40 -5.63
CA ASP A 236 -1.98 -4.09 -5.08
C ASP A 236 -1.85 -3.09 -3.92
N ALA A 237 -2.40 -1.89 -4.11
CA ALA A 237 -2.38 -0.79 -3.16
C ALA A 237 -3.66 -0.76 -2.33
N VAL A 238 -3.51 -0.70 -1.01
CA VAL A 238 -4.59 -0.33 -0.09
C VAL A 238 -4.23 1.02 0.53
N TYR A 239 -4.98 2.07 0.18
CA TYR A 239 -4.79 3.41 0.77
C TYR A 239 -5.87 3.78 1.78
N ASN A 240 -7.03 3.12 1.71
CA ASN A 240 -8.22 3.49 2.46
C ASN A 240 -8.10 3.15 3.95
N HIS A 241 -7.60 1.95 4.26
CA HIS A 241 -7.65 1.40 5.61
C HIS A 241 -6.38 0.62 5.97
N VAL A 242 -6.27 0.27 7.24
CA VAL A 242 -5.22 -0.59 7.80
C VAL A 242 -5.83 -1.70 8.64
N GLY A 243 -5.06 -2.70 9.06
CA GLY A 243 -5.50 -3.69 10.05
C GLY A 243 -5.50 -3.13 11.48
N LEU A 244 -6.33 -3.69 12.38
CA LEU A 244 -6.37 -3.27 13.79
C LEU A 244 -5.02 -3.37 14.51
N GLN A 245 -4.12 -4.28 14.11
CA GLN A 245 -2.80 -4.45 14.74
C GLN A 245 -1.74 -3.46 14.20
N ASN A 246 -2.09 -2.56 13.29
CA ASN A 246 -1.19 -1.53 12.78
C ASN A 246 -0.80 -0.53 13.89
N ILE A 247 0.44 -0.04 13.89
CA ILE A 247 0.92 1.00 14.83
C ILE A 247 0.06 2.26 14.81
N PHE A 248 -0.56 2.58 13.68
CA PHE A 248 -1.48 3.70 13.52
C PHE A 248 -2.78 3.56 14.29
N VAL A 249 -3.12 2.34 14.70
CA VAL A 249 -4.29 2.02 15.51
C VAL A 249 -3.86 1.81 16.96
N GLN A 250 -2.78 1.07 17.18
CA GLN A 250 -2.30 0.70 18.52
C GLN A 250 -1.70 1.89 19.29
N ASP A 251 -1.04 2.81 18.60
CA ASP A 251 -0.40 3.99 19.19
C ASP A 251 -0.50 5.16 18.20
N MET A 252 -1.69 5.72 18.03
CA MET A 252 -1.99 6.66 16.95
C MET A 252 -1.14 7.96 17.00
N PRO A 253 -0.55 8.43 15.89
CA PRO A 253 0.31 9.64 15.89
C PRO A 253 -0.43 10.93 16.25
N MET A 254 -1.64 11.10 15.72
CA MET A 254 -2.51 12.28 15.88
C MET A 254 -3.95 11.81 16.07
N LYS A 255 -4.79 12.56 16.77
CA LYS A 255 -6.19 12.13 17.02
C LYS A 255 -7.00 11.94 15.74
N ASP A 256 -6.65 12.67 14.69
CA ASP A 256 -7.30 12.63 13.38
C ASP A 256 -6.52 11.82 12.36
N TRP A 257 -5.62 10.91 12.77
CA TRP A 257 -4.91 10.01 11.85
C TRP A 257 -5.86 9.00 11.19
N LEU A 258 -6.86 8.55 11.95
CA LEU A 258 -7.98 7.74 11.49
C LEU A 258 -9.26 8.58 11.52
N HIS A 259 -10.21 8.29 10.64
CA HIS A 259 -11.54 8.91 10.72
C HIS A 259 -12.24 8.54 12.04
N GLN A 260 -12.55 9.58 12.82
CA GLN A 260 -13.18 9.44 14.14
C GLN A 260 -14.69 9.62 14.05
N TRP A 261 -15.41 8.75 14.78
CA TRP A 261 -16.87 8.79 14.88
C TRP A 261 -17.30 8.62 16.34
N PRO A 262 -18.42 9.23 16.80
CA PRO A 262 -18.92 9.06 18.17
C PRO A 262 -19.21 7.60 18.55
N LYS A 263 -19.51 6.78 17.56
CA LYS A 263 -19.64 5.32 17.63
C LYS A 263 -19.11 4.73 16.33
N TYR A 264 -18.74 3.45 16.34
CA TYR A 264 -18.37 2.74 15.10
C TYR A 264 -19.40 3.04 14.00
N THR A 265 -18.89 3.46 12.84
CA THR A 265 -19.69 3.85 11.68
C THR A 265 -19.08 3.18 10.46
N GLN A 266 -19.82 2.23 9.92
CA GLN A 266 -19.47 1.55 8.69
C GLN A 266 -19.88 2.42 7.50
N THR A 267 -19.09 2.39 6.41
CA THR A 267 -19.50 3.00 5.15
C THR A 267 -20.84 2.43 4.67
N ASN A 268 -21.60 3.24 3.93
CA ASN A 268 -22.90 2.84 3.38
C ASN A 268 -22.77 2.14 2.02
N TYR A 269 -21.55 2.06 1.47
CA TYR A 269 -21.24 1.44 0.17
C TYR A 269 -21.97 2.08 -1.02
N LYS A 270 -22.34 3.36 -0.91
CA LYS A 270 -23.09 4.10 -1.94
C LYS A 270 -22.21 5.11 -2.67
N ASP A 271 -21.60 4.66 -3.76
CA ASP A 271 -20.79 5.48 -4.67
C ASP A 271 -21.54 6.72 -5.18
N GLN A 272 -22.85 6.61 -5.40
CA GLN A 272 -23.69 7.71 -5.91
C GLN A 272 -23.60 8.96 -5.03
N THR A 273 -23.42 8.79 -3.72
CA THR A 273 -23.34 9.91 -2.78
C THR A 273 -22.17 10.86 -3.05
N LEU A 274 -21.16 10.41 -3.81
CA LEU A 274 -19.98 11.22 -4.15
C LEU A 274 -20.27 12.26 -5.23
N PHE A 275 -21.23 11.98 -6.12
CA PHE A 275 -21.54 12.79 -7.30
C PHE A 275 -23.02 13.12 -7.50
N ASP A 276 -23.91 12.58 -6.67
CA ASP A 276 -25.34 12.91 -6.69
C ASP A 276 -25.56 14.39 -6.32
N PRO A 277 -26.12 15.22 -7.23
CA PRO A 277 -26.42 16.63 -6.93
C PRO A 277 -27.50 16.80 -5.85
N TYR A 278 -28.26 15.75 -5.54
CA TYR A 278 -29.28 15.72 -4.50
C TYR A 278 -28.83 14.95 -3.25
N GLY A 279 -27.57 14.50 -3.23
CA GLY A 279 -27.02 13.65 -2.18
C GLY A 279 -26.92 14.39 -0.84
N SER A 280 -27.24 13.68 0.24
CA SER A 280 -27.04 14.20 1.60
C SER A 280 -25.56 14.32 1.92
N ARG A 281 -25.14 15.46 2.47
CA ARG A 281 -23.77 15.66 3.00
C ARG A 281 -23.40 14.61 4.06
N ASN A 282 -24.38 14.14 4.83
CA ASN A 282 -24.14 13.10 5.84
C ASN A 282 -23.87 11.74 5.21
N GLU A 283 -24.64 11.35 4.19
CA GLU A 283 -24.43 10.09 3.47
C GLU A 283 -23.11 10.10 2.71
N LYS A 284 -22.73 11.25 2.12
CA LYS A 284 -21.42 11.44 1.49
C LYS A 284 -20.30 11.26 2.50
N LYS A 285 -20.40 11.87 3.69
CA LYS A 285 -19.41 11.69 4.76
C LYS A 285 -19.31 10.23 5.22
N ILE A 286 -20.43 9.52 5.33
CA ILE A 286 -20.42 8.10 5.70
C ILE A 286 -19.76 7.26 4.60
N MET A 287 -20.01 7.56 3.32
CA MET A 287 -19.37 6.88 2.20
C MET A 287 -17.85 7.05 2.23
N GLN A 288 -17.37 8.28 2.44
CA GLN A 288 -15.94 8.64 2.37
C GLN A 288 -15.14 8.33 3.63
N ASP A 289 -15.74 8.48 4.82
CA ASP A 289 -14.99 8.43 6.09
C ASP A 289 -15.43 7.23 6.97
N GLY A 290 -16.44 6.48 6.52
CA GLY A 290 -16.96 5.31 7.23
C GLY A 290 -16.04 4.11 7.04
N TRP A 291 -15.83 3.32 8.09
CA TRP A 291 -14.94 2.18 8.03
C TRP A 291 -15.51 1.09 7.13
N PHE A 292 -14.64 0.36 6.43
CA PHE A 292 -15.08 -0.72 5.55
C PHE A 292 -15.71 -1.87 6.35
N VAL A 293 -15.02 -2.31 7.41
CA VAL A 293 -15.46 -3.31 8.40
C VAL A 293 -14.80 -3.01 9.75
N PRO A 294 -15.26 -3.61 10.88
CA PRO A 294 -14.68 -3.32 12.20
C PRO A 294 -13.18 -3.61 12.32
N GLN A 295 -12.66 -4.54 11.53
CA GLN A 295 -11.25 -4.96 11.52
C GLN A 295 -10.34 -4.05 10.68
N MET A 296 -10.92 -3.10 9.93
CA MET A 296 -10.22 -2.26 8.97
C MET A 296 -10.46 -0.77 9.26
N PRO A 297 -9.76 -0.19 10.26
CA PRO A 297 -9.84 1.24 10.54
C PRO A 297 -9.47 2.11 9.35
N ASP A 298 -10.26 3.17 9.15
CA ASP A 298 -10.18 4.05 7.99
C ASP A 298 -9.20 5.21 8.19
N LEU A 299 -8.27 5.39 7.26
CA LEU A 299 -7.21 6.41 7.30
C LEU A 299 -7.77 7.77 6.87
N ASN A 300 -7.52 8.82 7.65
CA ASN A 300 -7.94 10.16 7.29
C ASN A 300 -6.96 10.81 6.30
N GLN A 301 -7.24 10.66 5.02
CA GLN A 301 -6.39 11.15 3.92
C GLN A 301 -6.43 12.70 3.74
N ASN A 302 -7.34 13.39 4.46
CA ASN A 302 -7.33 14.85 4.57
C ASN A 302 -6.22 15.34 5.52
N ASN A 303 -5.75 14.49 6.44
CA ASN A 303 -4.57 14.81 7.24
C ASN A 303 -3.32 14.78 6.33
N PRO A 304 -2.56 15.89 6.21
CA PRO A 304 -1.44 15.97 5.29
C PRO A 304 -0.30 15.00 5.61
N TYR A 305 -0.14 14.58 6.87
CA TYR A 305 0.88 13.62 7.27
C TYR A 305 0.52 12.19 6.86
N VAL A 306 -0.77 11.82 6.95
CA VAL A 306 -1.29 10.56 6.41
C VAL A 306 -1.09 10.53 4.90
N ALA A 307 -1.49 11.59 4.21
CA ALA A 307 -1.33 11.70 2.76
C ALA A 307 0.13 11.59 2.33
N ASN A 308 1.05 12.31 3.00
CA ASN A 308 2.48 12.24 2.70
C ASN A 308 3.04 10.84 2.95
N PHE A 309 2.64 10.19 4.05
CA PHE A 309 3.09 8.83 4.37
C PHE A 309 2.71 7.84 3.25
N LEU A 310 1.46 7.87 2.79
CA LEU A 310 0.95 6.98 1.75
C LEU A 310 1.56 7.28 0.36
N ILE A 311 1.72 8.57 0.01
CA ILE A 311 2.36 8.99 -1.26
C ILE A 311 3.83 8.54 -1.28
N GLN A 312 4.57 8.76 -0.20
CA GLN A 312 5.96 8.33 -0.11
C GLN A 312 6.08 6.81 -0.10
N HIS A 313 5.14 6.09 0.52
CA HIS A 313 5.09 4.63 0.45
C HIS A 313 4.88 4.13 -0.99
N ALA A 314 4.00 4.78 -1.76
CA ALA A 314 3.79 4.43 -3.17
C ALA A 314 5.09 4.63 -3.99
N ILE A 315 5.73 5.79 -3.86
CA ILE A 315 7.00 6.06 -4.55
C ILE A 315 8.10 5.10 -4.10
N TRP A 316 8.18 4.82 -2.79
CA TRP A 316 9.14 3.90 -2.21
C TRP A 316 8.96 2.48 -2.76
N SER A 317 7.73 2.00 -2.86
CA SER A 317 7.48 0.64 -3.35
C SER A 317 7.88 0.48 -4.81
N VAL A 318 7.62 1.49 -5.66
CA VAL A 318 8.06 1.48 -7.05
C VAL A 318 9.58 1.42 -7.16
N GLU A 319 10.30 2.23 -6.38
CA GLU A 319 11.75 2.29 -6.47
C GLU A 319 12.46 1.09 -5.80
N GLU A 320 11.96 0.60 -4.66
CA GLU A 320 12.54 -0.54 -3.92
C GLU A 320 12.31 -1.85 -4.67
N PHE A 321 11.09 -2.08 -5.14
CA PHE A 321 10.68 -3.34 -5.74
C PHE A 321 10.66 -3.32 -7.27
N GLY A 322 10.77 -2.16 -7.92
CA GLY A 322 10.70 -2.08 -9.39
C GLY A 322 9.29 -2.38 -9.93
N VAL A 323 8.25 -1.92 -9.25
CA VAL A 323 6.86 -2.14 -9.68
C VAL A 323 6.58 -1.45 -11.01
N ASP A 324 5.80 -2.09 -11.88
CA ASP A 324 5.45 -1.57 -13.21
C ASP A 324 4.10 -0.86 -13.25
N GLY A 325 3.15 -1.24 -12.40
CA GLY A 325 1.85 -0.59 -12.32
C GLY A 325 1.16 -0.84 -10.98
N TRP A 326 0.04 -0.16 -10.77
CA TRP A 326 -0.75 -0.28 -9.55
C TRP A 326 -2.16 -0.76 -9.86
N ARG A 327 -2.63 -1.74 -9.08
CA ARG A 327 -4.06 -1.97 -8.87
C ARG A 327 -4.39 -1.33 -7.53
N ILE A 328 -5.39 -0.44 -7.49
CA ILE A 328 -5.74 0.29 -6.27
C ILE A 328 -7.05 -0.29 -5.72
N ASP A 329 -6.96 -0.93 -4.57
CA ASP A 329 -8.08 -1.49 -3.82
C ASP A 329 -9.09 -0.42 -3.41
N THR A 330 -10.37 -0.82 -3.34
CA THR A 330 -11.42 -0.02 -2.71
C THR A 330 -11.39 1.45 -3.15
N TYR A 331 -11.16 1.72 -4.45
CA TYR A 331 -10.81 3.06 -4.94
C TYR A 331 -11.86 4.11 -4.55
N ILE A 332 -13.13 3.73 -4.62
CA ILE A 332 -14.29 4.60 -4.36
C ILE A 332 -14.41 5.07 -2.90
N TYR A 333 -13.71 4.43 -1.96
CA TYR A 333 -13.77 4.77 -0.53
C TYR A 333 -12.70 5.80 -0.15
N ASN A 334 -11.65 5.93 -0.95
CA ASN A 334 -10.59 6.92 -0.71
C ASN A 334 -11.08 8.35 -0.93
N ASP A 335 -10.43 9.31 -0.26
CA ASP A 335 -10.55 10.73 -0.60
C ASP A 335 -10.04 10.97 -2.03
N LEU A 336 -10.92 11.45 -2.90
CA LEU A 336 -10.64 11.54 -4.33
C LEU A 336 -9.58 12.60 -4.67
N ASP A 337 -9.47 13.66 -3.87
CA ASP A 337 -8.44 14.68 -4.04
C ASP A 337 -7.06 14.15 -3.60
N PHE A 338 -6.99 13.36 -2.53
CA PHE A 338 -5.80 12.57 -2.18
C PHE A 338 -5.41 11.62 -3.31
N MET A 339 -6.35 10.86 -3.87
CA MET A 339 -6.04 9.95 -4.96
C MET A 339 -5.44 10.67 -6.17
N ASN A 340 -5.99 11.85 -6.52
CA ASN A 340 -5.41 12.70 -7.56
C ASN A 340 -3.95 13.11 -7.24
N ARG A 341 -3.67 13.49 -5.99
CA ARG A 341 -2.30 13.84 -5.56
C ARG A 341 -1.36 12.64 -5.60
N CYS A 342 -1.81 11.46 -5.17
CA CYS A 342 -1.02 10.23 -5.16
C CYS A 342 -0.66 9.76 -6.57
N ASN A 343 -1.68 9.65 -7.44
CA ASN A 343 -1.49 9.31 -8.85
C ASN A 343 -0.55 10.30 -9.53
N LYS A 344 -0.73 11.61 -9.27
CA LYS A 344 0.14 12.64 -9.83
C LYS A 344 1.58 12.48 -9.36
N ALA A 345 1.83 12.25 -8.07
CA ALA A 345 3.17 12.06 -7.54
C ALA A 345 3.89 10.86 -8.18
N LEU A 346 3.17 9.75 -8.40
CA LEU A 346 3.68 8.58 -9.11
C LEU A 346 4.02 8.90 -10.57
N THR A 347 3.12 9.56 -11.31
CA THR A 347 3.38 9.91 -12.73
C THR A 347 4.43 11.01 -12.91
N ASP A 348 4.55 11.92 -11.94
CA ASP A 348 5.60 12.94 -11.95
C ASP A 348 6.96 12.28 -11.81
N GLU A 349 7.11 11.31 -10.89
CA GLU A 349 8.37 10.56 -10.70
C GLU A 349 8.62 9.56 -11.85
N TYR A 350 7.61 8.77 -12.23
CA TYR A 350 7.66 7.70 -13.24
C TYR A 350 6.62 7.93 -14.35
N PRO A 351 6.93 8.69 -15.42
CA PRO A 351 5.93 9.13 -16.39
C PRO A 351 5.23 8.02 -17.20
N LYS A 352 5.76 6.80 -17.21
CA LYS A 352 5.17 5.66 -17.94
C LYS A 352 4.30 4.76 -17.07
N ILE A 353 4.40 4.87 -15.75
CA ILE A 353 3.64 4.03 -14.82
C ILE A 353 2.14 4.23 -15.05
N THR A 354 1.38 3.15 -14.89
CA THR A 354 -0.08 3.24 -14.90
C THR A 354 -0.67 2.73 -13.60
N MET A 355 -1.88 3.22 -13.32
CA MET A 355 -2.72 2.73 -12.24
C MET A 355 -4.14 2.51 -12.76
N PHE A 356 -4.75 1.45 -12.25
CA PHE A 356 -6.19 1.24 -12.36
C PHE A 356 -6.80 1.00 -10.98
N GLY A 357 -7.99 1.57 -10.76
CA GLY A 357 -8.71 1.47 -9.49
C GLY A 357 -9.78 0.40 -9.55
N GLU A 358 -9.95 -0.33 -8.44
CA GLU A 358 -11.13 -1.15 -8.22
C GLU A 358 -12.34 -0.25 -7.94
N THR A 359 -13.26 -0.20 -8.89
CA THR A 359 -14.48 0.61 -8.81
C THR A 359 -15.71 -0.28 -8.96
N TRP A 360 -15.93 -1.14 -7.97
CA TRP A 360 -17.11 -2.00 -7.93
C TRP A 360 -18.38 -1.19 -7.69
N VAL A 361 -18.93 -0.67 -8.78
CA VAL A 361 -20.12 0.18 -8.80
C VAL A 361 -21.13 -0.33 -9.82
N HIS A 362 -22.31 0.28 -9.84
CA HIS A 362 -23.38 -0.08 -10.76
C HIS A 362 -23.64 1.04 -11.77
N GLY A 363 -23.36 0.78 -13.05
CA GLY A 363 -23.55 1.69 -14.17
C GLY A 363 -22.23 2.24 -14.74
N THR A 364 -22.17 2.35 -16.08
CA THR A 364 -20.94 2.81 -16.76
C THR A 364 -20.61 4.26 -16.46
N ALA A 365 -21.61 5.12 -16.27
CA ALA A 365 -21.38 6.51 -15.85
C ALA A 365 -20.76 6.60 -14.46
N ASN A 366 -21.24 5.78 -13.51
CA ASN A 366 -20.69 5.70 -12.16
C ASN A 366 -19.24 5.23 -12.20
N GLN A 367 -18.95 4.18 -12.98
CA GLN A 367 -17.59 3.66 -13.13
C GLN A 367 -16.65 4.69 -13.78
N ALA A 368 -17.11 5.34 -14.87
CA ALA A 368 -16.35 6.37 -15.57
C ALA A 368 -16.06 7.62 -14.73
N TYR A 369 -16.89 7.93 -13.73
CA TYR A 369 -16.69 9.08 -12.84
C TYR A 369 -15.32 9.03 -12.14
N PHE A 370 -14.87 7.82 -11.77
CA PHE A 370 -13.62 7.61 -11.05
C PHE A 370 -12.39 7.53 -11.95
N ALA A 371 -12.54 7.43 -13.26
CA ALA A 371 -11.45 7.44 -14.24
C ALA A 371 -11.35 8.80 -14.94
N GLN A 372 -10.25 9.01 -15.70
CA GLN A 372 -10.21 10.09 -16.67
C GLN A 372 -11.37 9.94 -17.67
N ASN A 373 -12.25 10.95 -17.72
CA ASN A 373 -13.51 10.88 -18.45
C ASN A 373 -13.81 12.15 -19.26
N ASN A 374 -14.75 12.03 -20.19
CA ASN A 374 -15.24 13.12 -21.05
C ASN A 374 -16.49 13.80 -20.46
N MET A 375 -16.89 13.45 -19.23
CA MET A 375 -18.12 13.96 -18.63
C MET A 375 -17.91 15.37 -18.06
N ASN A 376 -18.95 16.20 -18.13
CA ASN A 376 -18.95 17.51 -17.52
C ASN A 376 -19.35 17.47 -16.03
N VAL A 377 -18.56 16.76 -15.22
CA VAL A 377 -18.76 16.65 -13.76
C VAL A 377 -17.80 17.56 -12.97
N PRO A 378 -18.17 18.00 -11.73
CA PRO A 378 -17.34 18.92 -10.94
C PRO A 378 -15.96 18.37 -10.56
N PHE A 379 -15.89 17.10 -10.17
CA PHE A 379 -14.63 16.43 -9.85
C PHE A 379 -13.99 15.87 -11.12
N LYS A 380 -12.67 16.03 -11.27
CA LYS A 380 -11.91 15.48 -12.40
C LYS A 380 -10.88 14.48 -11.86
N SER A 381 -11.17 13.20 -12.03
CA SER A 381 -10.21 12.15 -11.71
C SER A 381 -9.04 12.16 -12.70
N ASN A 382 -7.84 11.92 -12.21
CA ASN A 382 -6.66 11.64 -13.04
C ASN A 382 -6.32 10.15 -13.13
N LEU A 383 -7.12 9.26 -12.53
CA LEU A 383 -6.92 7.82 -12.61
C LEU A 383 -7.00 7.33 -14.06
N ILE A 384 -6.00 6.55 -14.49
CA ILE A 384 -5.80 6.21 -15.90
C ILE A 384 -6.83 5.19 -16.39
N GLY A 385 -7.14 4.19 -15.59
CA GLY A 385 -8.15 3.18 -15.90
C GLY A 385 -8.83 2.64 -14.65
N VAL A 386 -9.77 1.74 -14.83
CA VAL A 386 -10.47 1.05 -13.74
C VAL A 386 -10.63 -0.44 -14.05
N THR A 387 -10.94 -1.24 -13.04
CA THR A 387 -11.50 -2.57 -13.26
C THR A 387 -12.87 -2.44 -13.94
N ASP A 388 -13.02 -2.99 -15.15
CA ASP A 388 -14.23 -2.85 -15.95
C ASP A 388 -15.32 -3.86 -15.56
N PHE A 389 -15.84 -3.69 -14.36
CA PHE A 389 -16.93 -4.50 -13.84
C PHE A 389 -18.19 -4.38 -14.69
N GLN A 390 -18.42 -3.23 -15.35
CA GLN A 390 -19.56 -3.07 -16.24
C GLN A 390 -19.44 -3.99 -17.45
N THR A 391 -18.30 -3.96 -18.15
CA THR A 391 -18.09 -4.85 -19.30
C THR A 391 -18.12 -6.32 -18.88
N LEU A 392 -17.52 -6.69 -17.75
CA LEU A 392 -17.52 -8.07 -17.26
C LEU A 392 -18.90 -8.58 -16.84
N PHE A 393 -19.54 -7.92 -15.87
CA PHE A 393 -20.77 -8.42 -15.23
C PHE A 393 -22.05 -8.00 -15.94
N TYR A 394 -22.05 -6.85 -16.62
CA TYR A 394 -23.21 -6.36 -17.36
C TYR A 394 -23.10 -6.54 -18.87
N GLY A 395 -21.91 -6.84 -19.42
CA GLY A 395 -21.72 -7.14 -20.84
C GLY A 395 -21.47 -8.61 -21.14
N ILE A 396 -20.26 -9.09 -20.82
CA ILE A 396 -19.75 -10.42 -21.16
C ILE A 396 -20.58 -11.51 -20.49
N THR A 397 -20.80 -11.44 -19.17
CA THR A 397 -21.51 -12.50 -18.43
C THR A 397 -22.93 -12.73 -18.97
N PRO A 398 -23.77 -11.68 -19.17
CA PRO A 398 -25.07 -11.86 -19.81
C PRO A 398 -24.99 -12.38 -21.24
N SER A 399 -23.98 -11.96 -22.02
CA SER A 399 -23.81 -12.45 -23.41
C SER A 399 -23.59 -13.96 -23.51
N LEU A 400 -23.00 -14.55 -22.47
CA LEU A 400 -22.71 -15.99 -22.40
C LEU A 400 -23.81 -16.80 -21.69
N THR A 401 -24.65 -16.15 -20.88
CA THR A 401 -25.57 -16.85 -19.96
C THR A 401 -27.06 -16.56 -20.20
N GLN A 402 -27.39 -15.52 -20.97
CA GLN A 402 -28.77 -15.11 -21.23
C GLN A 402 -29.12 -15.27 -22.72
N ASN A 403 -30.40 -15.53 -22.99
CA ASN A 403 -30.90 -15.58 -24.36
C ASN A 403 -30.82 -14.20 -25.02
N PHE A 404 -30.73 -14.20 -26.35
CA PHE A 404 -30.84 -12.97 -27.13
C PHE A 404 -32.19 -12.27 -26.89
N GLY A 405 -32.14 -10.98 -26.61
CA GLY A 405 -33.30 -10.10 -26.50
C GLY A 405 -32.92 -8.67 -26.83
N TRP A 406 -33.89 -7.76 -26.96
CA TRP A 406 -33.65 -6.34 -27.30
C TRP A 406 -32.65 -5.64 -26.36
N THR A 407 -32.65 -6.03 -25.09
CA THR A 407 -31.77 -5.51 -24.04
C THR A 407 -31.08 -6.62 -23.27
N ASP A 408 -31.05 -7.85 -23.80
CA ASP A 408 -30.56 -9.05 -23.09
C ASP A 408 -29.55 -9.85 -23.93
N GLY A 409 -28.85 -10.77 -23.28
CA GLY A 409 -27.82 -11.57 -23.93
C GLY A 409 -26.71 -10.69 -24.52
N VAL A 410 -26.29 -10.99 -25.76
CA VAL A 410 -25.21 -10.27 -26.45
C VAL A 410 -25.49 -8.77 -26.65
N ASN A 411 -26.75 -8.34 -26.69
CA ASN A 411 -27.08 -6.92 -26.82
C ASN A 411 -26.66 -6.11 -25.58
N LYS A 412 -26.56 -6.73 -24.39
CA LYS A 412 -26.01 -6.04 -23.22
C LYS A 412 -24.52 -5.73 -23.38
N LEU A 413 -23.73 -6.65 -23.95
CA LEU A 413 -22.32 -6.39 -24.25
C LEU A 413 -22.19 -5.21 -25.21
N TYR A 414 -22.95 -5.22 -26.31
CA TYR A 414 -22.96 -4.10 -27.26
C TYR A 414 -23.35 -2.79 -26.57
N GLN A 415 -24.44 -2.75 -25.81
CA GLN A 415 -24.89 -1.55 -25.11
C GLN A 415 -23.87 -1.06 -24.08
N THR A 416 -23.23 -1.95 -23.32
CA THR A 416 -22.19 -1.58 -22.36
C THR A 416 -21.00 -0.95 -23.06
N LEU A 417 -20.47 -1.58 -24.11
CA LEU A 417 -19.32 -1.07 -24.88
C LEU A 417 -19.66 0.24 -25.63
N THR A 418 -20.91 0.46 -26.01
CA THR A 418 -21.30 1.76 -26.60
C THR A 418 -21.12 2.92 -25.64
N ASN A 419 -21.01 2.68 -24.32
CA ASN A 419 -20.74 3.73 -23.34
C ASN A 419 -19.25 4.08 -23.18
N ASP A 420 -18.36 3.49 -23.98
CA ASP A 420 -16.91 3.80 -23.95
C ASP A 420 -16.62 5.29 -24.21
N PHE A 421 -17.52 6.01 -24.89
CA PHE A 421 -17.39 7.46 -25.11
C PHE A 421 -17.34 8.27 -23.80
N LEU A 422 -17.78 7.70 -22.68
CA LEU A 422 -17.71 8.34 -21.37
C LEU A 422 -16.28 8.46 -20.87
N TYR A 423 -15.39 7.53 -21.23
CA TYR A 423 -13.99 7.53 -20.81
C TYR A 423 -13.13 8.39 -21.74
N LYS A 424 -12.07 8.97 -21.20
CA LYS A 424 -11.07 9.64 -22.03
C LYS A 424 -10.36 8.65 -22.95
N ASP A 425 -10.11 7.44 -22.44
CA ASP A 425 -9.62 6.29 -23.19
C ASP A 425 -10.01 5.01 -22.45
N ALA A 426 -11.06 4.34 -22.95
CA ALA A 426 -11.59 3.10 -22.36
C ALA A 426 -10.62 1.92 -22.49
N SER A 427 -9.63 1.98 -23.40
CA SER A 427 -8.66 0.89 -23.58
C SER A 427 -7.67 0.74 -22.41
N ASN A 428 -7.68 1.70 -21.47
CA ASN A 428 -6.92 1.62 -20.23
C ASN A 428 -7.65 0.84 -19.12
N ASN A 429 -8.94 0.53 -19.29
CA ASN A 429 -9.68 -0.27 -18.32
C ASN A 429 -9.23 -1.74 -18.39
N VAL A 430 -9.33 -2.42 -17.25
CA VAL A 430 -8.89 -3.82 -17.09
C VAL A 430 -10.11 -4.70 -16.87
N ILE A 431 -10.35 -5.67 -17.75
CA ILE A 431 -11.45 -6.65 -17.65
C ILE A 431 -11.01 -7.85 -16.85
#